data_AF-A0A6P1IS02-F1
#
_entry.id   AF-A0A6P1IS02-F1
#
_cell.length_a   1.000
_cell.length_b   1.000
_cell.length_c   1.000
_cell.angle_alpha   90.00
_cell.angle_beta   90.00
_cell.angle_gamma   90.00
#
_symmetry.space_group_name_H-M   'P 1'
#
loop_
_entity.id
_entity.type
_entity.pdbx_description
1 polymer ?
#
loop_
_entity_poly.entity_id
_entity_poly.type
_entity_poly.pdbx_seq_one_letter_code
_entity_poly.pdbx_strand_id
1 'polypeptide(L)'
;MALIVLMQLAALGYGCWTVYQARPVYMAFEIDRFRTVHAIDVPAELLSLAPAEFQSLPVLGPALIAVRPFKDEKERIDATLAAMQGVHLGARPDLWTPYETEISKILADAKSIDELLTRKPIQAALIQSAILSSGVSPNEVAYLPVAGREVFWTVLIQKTSGKPLVYLPIDPY
;
A
#
# COMPACT_ATOMS: atom_id res chain seq x y z
N MET A 1 -37.17 -11.85 -24.20
CA MET A 1 -36.28 -12.68 -23.36
C MET A 1 -34.83 -12.64 -23.83
N ALA A 2 -34.50 -13.02 -25.08
CA ALA A 2 -33.11 -13.02 -25.57
C ALA A 2 -32.37 -11.66 -25.47
N LEU A 3 -33.02 -10.55 -25.82
CA LEU A 3 -32.44 -9.21 -25.69
C LEU A 3 -32.09 -8.84 -24.23
N ILE A 4 -32.97 -9.19 -23.29
CA ILE A 4 -32.76 -8.92 -21.86
C ILE A 4 -31.56 -9.71 -21.35
N VAL A 5 -31.47 -11.00 -21.71
CA VAL A 5 -30.35 -11.86 -21.33
C VAL A 5 -29.03 -11.33 -21.89
N LEU A 6 -28.99 -10.88 -23.15
CA LEU A 6 -27.79 -10.28 -23.74
C LEU A 6 -27.37 -8.99 -23.01
N MET A 7 -28.34 -8.13 -22.66
CA MET A 7 -28.05 -6.90 -21.92
C MET A 7 -27.52 -7.19 -20.50
N GLN A 8 -28.07 -8.20 -19.83
CA GLN A 8 -27.59 -8.65 -18.52
C GLN A 8 -26.19 -9.24 -18.58
N LEU A 9 -25.88 -10.05 -19.60
CA LEU A 9 -24.53 -10.60 -19.79
C LEU A 9 -23.50 -9.50 -20.10
N ALA A 10 -23.88 -8.49 -20.90
CA ALA A 10 -23.02 -7.34 -21.15
C ALA A 10 -22.75 -6.54 -19.87
N ALA A 11 -23.80 -6.29 -19.07
CA ALA A 11 -23.67 -5.61 -17.78
C ALA A 11 -22.78 -6.40 -16.80
N LEU A 12 -22.93 -7.73 -16.74
CA LEU A 12 -22.10 -8.60 -15.91
C LEU A 12 -20.64 -8.60 -16.37
N GLY A 13 -20.40 -8.69 -17.68
CA GLY A 13 -19.05 -8.64 -18.25
C GLY A 13 -18.35 -7.32 -17.94
N TYR A 14 -19.06 -6.20 -18.07
CA TYR A 14 -18.54 -4.89 -17.70
C TYR A 14 -18.25 -4.78 -16.19
N GLY A 15 -19.13 -5.31 -15.34
CA GLY A 15 -18.92 -5.36 -13.90
C GLY A 15 -17.66 -6.16 -13.53
N CYS A 16 -17.49 -7.35 -14.12
CA CYS A 16 -16.33 -8.20 -13.90
C CYS A 16 -15.03 -7.52 -14.36
N TRP A 17 -15.03 -6.89 -15.53
CA TRP A 17 -13.89 -6.11 -16.03
C TRP A 17 -13.53 -4.94 -15.11
N THR A 18 -14.53 -4.22 -14.64
CA THR A 18 -14.34 -3.07 -13.72
C THR A 18 -13.69 -3.52 -12.41
N VAL A 19 -14.17 -4.63 -11.82
CA VAL A 19 -13.59 -5.21 -10.61
C VAL A 19 -12.16 -5.69 -10.86
N TYR A 20 -11.90 -6.32 -12.01
CA TYR A 20 -10.56 -6.77 -12.37
C TYR A 20 -9.55 -5.61 -12.47
N GLN A 21 -9.94 -4.47 -13.03
CA GLN A 21 -9.10 -3.28 -13.13
C GLN A 21 -8.93 -2.58 -11.77
N ALA A 22 -9.96 -2.56 -10.95
CA ALA A 22 -9.94 -1.97 -9.61
C ALA A 22 -9.29 -2.87 -8.55
N ARG A 23 -8.74 -4.04 -8.93
CA ARG A 23 -8.14 -4.96 -7.95
C ARG A 23 -6.86 -4.35 -7.34
N PRO A 24 -6.63 -4.50 -6.02
CA PRO A 24 -5.36 -4.14 -5.41
C PRO A 24 -4.29 -5.14 -5.84
N VAL A 25 -3.16 -4.63 -6.35
CA VAL A 25 -2.04 -5.44 -6.86
C VAL A 25 -0.83 -5.38 -5.94
N TYR A 26 -0.61 -4.24 -5.29
CA TYR A 26 0.52 -4.04 -4.40
C TYR A 26 0.16 -3.19 -3.20
N MET A 27 0.89 -3.41 -2.12
CA MET A 27 1.02 -2.49 -1.01
C MET A 27 2.44 -1.94 -1.00
N ALA A 28 2.57 -0.72 -1.51
CA ALA A 28 3.85 -0.07 -1.72
C ALA A 28 4.23 0.80 -0.53
N PHE A 29 5.42 0.61 0.03
CA PHE A 29 5.99 1.58 0.96
C PHE A 29 6.56 2.76 0.17
N GLU A 30 5.96 3.95 0.31
CA GLU A 30 6.38 5.19 -0.30
C GLU A 30 6.79 6.21 0.77
N ILE A 31 8.08 6.57 0.80
CA ILE A 31 8.66 7.57 1.71
C ILE A 31 8.45 7.24 3.19
N ASP A 32 7.27 7.50 3.75
CA ASP A 32 6.92 7.39 5.17
C ASP A 32 5.64 6.57 5.43
N ARG A 33 5.03 6.00 4.39
CA ARG A 33 3.72 5.34 4.50
C ARG A 33 3.57 4.19 3.52
N PHE A 34 2.64 3.29 3.81
CA PHE A 34 2.15 2.34 2.83
C PHE A 34 1.05 2.95 1.98
N ARG A 35 0.96 2.56 0.73
CA ARG A 35 -0.14 2.88 -0.18
C ARG A 35 -0.63 1.62 -0.85
N THR A 36 -1.96 1.47 -0.91
CA THR A 36 -2.59 0.44 -1.74
C THR A 36 -2.60 0.89 -3.20
N VAL A 37 -1.96 0.11 -4.05
CA VAL A 37 -1.85 0.35 -5.50
C VAL A 37 -2.82 -0.60 -6.21
N HIS A 38 -3.70 -0.05 -7.05
CA HIS A 38 -4.60 -0.85 -7.88
C HIS A 38 -4.03 -1.02 -9.28
N ALA A 39 -4.45 -2.07 -9.99
CA ALA A 39 -3.97 -2.33 -11.35
C ALA A 39 -4.21 -1.15 -12.29
N ILE A 40 -5.36 -0.48 -12.16
CA ILE A 40 -5.72 0.70 -12.95
C ILE A 40 -4.84 1.93 -12.67
N ASP A 41 -4.20 1.99 -11.51
CA ASP A 41 -3.37 3.13 -11.11
C ASP A 41 -1.94 3.00 -11.69
N VAL A 42 -1.56 1.82 -12.21
CA VAL A 42 -0.21 1.51 -12.71
C VAL A 42 -0.06 1.92 -14.18
N PRO A 43 0.86 2.85 -14.54
CA PRO A 43 1.11 3.21 -15.93
C PRO A 43 1.74 2.05 -16.71
N ALA A 44 1.06 1.58 -17.75
CA ALA A 44 1.50 0.43 -18.54
C ALA A 44 2.83 0.70 -19.27
N GLU A 45 3.07 1.94 -19.69
CA GLU A 45 4.32 2.36 -20.33
C GLU A 45 5.55 2.22 -19.42
N LEU A 46 5.37 2.40 -18.10
CA LEU A 46 6.45 2.32 -17.12
C LEU A 46 6.68 0.88 -16.65
N LEU A 47 5.73 -0.04 -16.87
CA LEU A 47 5.82 -1.42 -16.39
C LEU A 47 7.05 -2.16 -16.94
N SER A 48 7.49 -1.81 -18.15
CA SER A 48 8.72 -2.34 -18.76
C SER A 48 10.01 -1.93 -18.04
N LEU A 49 9.97 -0.86 -17.26
CA LEU A 49 11.09 -0.35 -16.46
C LEU A 49 11.14 -0.98 -15.06
N ALA A 50 10.11 -1.73 -14.67
CA ALA A 50 10.09 -2.44 -13.40
C ALA A 50 11.12 -3.59 -13.40
N PRO A 51 11.62 -3.99 -12.22
CA PRO A 51 12.32 -5.25 -12.07
C PRO A 51 11.52 -6.41 -12.66
N ALA A 52 12.20 -7.38 -13.27
CA ALA A 52 11.57 -8.45 -14.06
C ALA A 52 10.46 -9.21 -13.30
N GLU A 53 10.62 -9.37 -11.99
CA GLU A 53 9.65 -10.01 -11.10
C GLU A 53 8.35 -9.21 -10.87
N PHE A 54 8.37 -7.89 -11.09
CA PHE A 54 7.21 -7.00 -10.90
C PHE A 54 6.56 -6.53 -12.20
N GLN A 55 7.10 -6.94 -13.37
CA GLN A 55 6.51 -6.64 -14.68
C GLN A 55 5.16 -7.33 -14.89
N SER A 56 4.87 -8.38 -14.11
CA SER A 56 3.55 -9.02 -14.05
C SER A 56 2.84 -8.59 -12.78
N LEU A 57 1.63 -8.03 -12.91
CA LEU A 57 0.85 -7.61 -11.76
C LEU A 57 0.16 -8.80 -11.08
N PRO A 58 0.24 -8.93 -9.74
CA PRO A 58 -0.45 -9.97 -8.99
C PRO A 58 -1.96 -10.01 -9.27
N VAL A 59 -2.50 -11.22 -9.19
CA VAL A 59 -3.95 -11.49 -9.35
C VAL A 59 -4.58 -11.98 -8.04
N LEU A 60 -3.82 -12.71 -7.23
CA LEU A 60 -4.29 -13.38 -6.00
C LEU A 60 -4.24 -12.51 -4.73
N GLY A 61 -3.79 -11.25 -4.83
CA GLY A 61 -3.76 -10.32 -3.72
C GLY A 61 -2.63 -9.31 -3.81
N PRO A 62 -2.62 -8.30 -2.93
CA PRO A 62 -1.58 -7.30 -2.91
C PRO A 62 -0.26 -7.89 -2.42
N ALA A 63 0.77 -7.86 -3.26
CA ALA A 63 2.13 -8.16 -2.82
C ALA A 63 2.78 -6.93 -2.17
N LEU A 64 3.79 -7.14 -1.33
CA LEU A 64 4.54 -6.04 -0.72
C LEU A 64 5.67 -5.60 -1.65
N ILE A 65 5.79 -4.30 -1.85
CA ILE A 65 6.88 -3.67 -2.57
C ILE A 65 7.32 -2.41 -1.84
N ALA A 66 8.50 -1.90 -2.18
CA ALA A 66 8.95 -0.59 -1.72
C ALA A 66 9.26 0.31 -2.91
N VAL A 67 9.24 1.61 -2.66
CA VAL A 67 9.70 2.64 -3.59
C VAL A 67 11.17 2.92 -3.29
N ARG A 68 12.04 2.70 -4.28
CA ARG A 68 13.46 3.00 -4.18
C ARG A 68 13.67 4.51 -3.97
N PRO A 69 14.78 4.93 -3.33
CA PRO A 69 15.13 6.35 -3.30
C PRO A 69 15.36 6.89 -4.71
N PHE A 70 15.05 8.16 -4.90
CA PHE A 70 15.26 8.85 -6.17
C PHE A 70 16.75 8.91 -6.49
N LYS A 71 17.09 8.71 -7.76
CA LYS A 71 18.47 8.76 -8.24
C LYS A 71 19.04 10.18 -8.26
N ASP A 72 18.18 11.17 -8.50
CA ASP A 72 18.52 12.58 -8.60
C ASP A 72 17.33 13.49 -8.25
N GLU A 73 17.62 14.79 -8.12
CA GLU A 73 16.62 15.81 -7.82
C GLU A 73 15.52 15.91 -8.89
N LYS A 74 15.89 15.70 -10.16
CA LYS A 74 14.97 15.81 -11.27
C LYS A 74 13.91 14.72 -11.22
N GLU A 75 14.31 13.47 -10.96
CA GLU A 75 13.41 12.34 -10.77
C GLU A 75 12.44 12.58 -9.60
N ARG A 76 12.93 13.19 -8.51
CA ARG A 76 12.08 13.58 -7.37
C ARG A 76 11.02 14.61 -7.78
N ILE A 77 11.41 15.66 -8.51
CA ILE A 77 10.49 16.70 -8.99
C ILE A 77 9.47 16.09 -9.96
N ASP A 78 9.92 15.32 -10.94
CA ASP A 78 9.06 14.66 -11.94
C ASP A 78 8.07 13.70 -11.27
N ALA A 79 8.52 12.93 -10.27
CA ALA A 79 7.66 12.05 -9.49
C ALA A 79 6.65 12.81 -8.62
N THR A 80 7.05 13.94 -8.05
CA THR A 80 6.15 14.81 -7.28
C THR A 80 5.07 15.41 -8.18
N LEU A 81 5.43 15.90 -9.36
CA LEU A 81 4.48 16.42 -10.35
C LEU A 81 3.51 15.34 -10.83
N ALA A 82 4.00 14.13 -11.07
CA ALA A 82 3.16 12.99 -11.43
C ALA A 82 2.18 12.62 -10.31
N ALA A 83 2.63 12.65 -9.04
CA ALA A 83 1.78 12.40 -7.88
C ALA A 83 0.66 13.45 -7.75
N MET A 84 0.93 14.71 -8.08
CA MET A 84 -0.10 15.76 -8.14
C MET A 84 -1.12 15.54 -9.25
N GLN A 85 -0.77 14.79 -10.30
CA GLN A 85 -1.66 14.37 -11.37
C GLN A 85 -2.38 13.04 -11.07
N GLY A 86 -2.18 12.47 -9.86
CA GLY A 86 -2.81 11.23 -9.40
C GLY A 86 -1.95 9.98 -9.58
N VAL A 87 -0.76 10.09 -10.17
CA VAL A 87 0.18 8.95 -10.33
C VAL A 87 1.15 8.94 -9.14
N HIS A 88 0.70 8.34 -8.05
CA HIS A 88 1.49 8.23 -6.82
C HIS A 88 2.78 7.42 -7.01
N LEU A 89 3.75 7.66 -6.13
CA LEU A 89 5.06 7.00 -6.14
C LEU A 89 4.95 5.48 -6.07
N GLY A 90 4.08 4.97 -5.19
CA GLY A 90 3.82 3.53 -5.10
C GLY A 90 3.24 2.92 -6.39
N ALA A 91 2.57 3.71 -7.23
CA ALA A 91 1.98 3.23 -8.47
C ALA A 91 2.95 3.26 -9.67
N ARG A 92 4.18 3.77 -9.48
CA ARG A 92 5.19 3.96 -10.52
C ARG A 92 6.17 2.78 -10.60
N PRO A 93 6.09 1.93 -11.63
CA PRO A 93 6.92 0.73 -11.74
C PRO A 93 8.42 0.99 -11.88
N ASP A 94 8.82 2.14 -12.42
CA ASP A 94 10.21 2.60 -12.52
C ASP A 94 10.88 2.87 -11.17
N LEU A 95 10.08 2.96 -10.10
CA LEU A 95 10.53 3.15 -8.73
C LEU A 95 10.41 1.88 -7.87
N TRP A 96 9.89 0.77 -8.40
CA TRP A 96 9.68 -0.43 -7.60
C TRP A 96 10.97 -1.15 -7.26
N THR A 97 11.06 -1.62 -6.03
CA THR A 97 12.13 -2.49 -5.52
C THR A 97 11.53 -3.52 -4.55
N PRO A 98 12.16 -4.69 -4.37
CA PRO A 98 11.69 -5.68 -3.42
C PRO A 98 11.58 -5.08 -2.03
N TYR A 99 10.50 -5.42 -1.32
CA TYR A 99 10.22 -4.91 0.01
C TYR A 99 11.40 -5.10 0.98
N GLU A 100 12.05 -6.26 0.86
CA GLU A 100 13.17 -6.69 1.70
C GLU A 100 14.40 -5.78 1.58
N THR A 101 14.56 -5.09 0.44
CA THR A 101 15.69 -4.19 0.20
C THR A 101 15.61 -2.88 0.98
N GLU A 102 14.41 -2.49 1.40
CA GLU A 102 14.14 -1.19 2.04
C GLU A 102 13.68 -1.33 3.50
N ILE A 103 13.79 -2.52 4.11
CA ILE A 103 13.40 -2.77 5.51
C ILE A 103 14.04 -1.75 6.46
N SER A 104 15.32 -1.41 6.27
CA SER A 104 16.00 -0.44 7.12
C SER A 104 15.36 0.94 7.11
N LYS A 105 14.83 1.40 5.96
CA LYS A 105 14.12 2.69 5.87
C LYS A 105 12.73 2.59 6.47
N ILE A 106 12.00 1.52 6.15
CA ILE A 106 10.68 1.24 6.72
C ILE A 106 10.74 1.29 8.25
N LEU A 107 11.76 0.67 8.85
CA LEU A 107 11.97 0.66 10.30
C LEU A 107 12.43 2.03 10.84
N ALA A 108 13.13 2.83 10.05
CA ALA A 108 13.54 4.18 10.44
C ALA A 108 12.35 5.15 10.49
N ASP A 109 11.39 5.00 9.57
CA ASP A 109 10.17 5.82 9.52
C ASP A 109 9.04 5.28 10.41
N ALA A 110 9.20 4.05 10.91
CA ALA A 110 8.23 3.42 11.80
C ALA A 110 8.15 4.15 13.15
N LYS A 111 6.91 4.45 13.58
CA LYS A 111 6.64 5.20 14.79
C LYS A 111 6.34 4.27 15.97
N SER A 112 6.59 4.75 17.19
CA SER A 112 6.39 3.94 18.40
C SER A 112 4.91 3.78 18.71
N ILE A 113 4.51 2.60 19.20
CA ILE A 113 3.12 2.35 19.58
C ILE A 113 2.66 3.27 20.72
N ASP A 114 3.57 3.65 21.62
CA ASP A 114 3.29 4.61 22.69
C ASP A 114 2.84 5.98 22.15
N GLU A 115 3.41 6.44 21.03
CA GLU A 115 2.95 7.65 20.35
C GLU A 115 1.51 7.50 19.85
N LEU A 116 1.17 6.35 19.23
CA LEU A 116 -0.18 6.11 18.72
C LEU A 116 -1.21 6.05 19.85
N LEU A 117 -0.89 5.37 20.96
CA LEU A 117 -1.76 5.29 22.14
C LEU A 117 -1.99 6.66 22.78
N THR A 118 -0.95 7.50 22.81
CA THR A 118 -1.04 8.88 23.33
C THR A 118 -1.91 9.76 22.43
N ARG A 119 -1.77 9.64 21.11
CA ARG A 119 -2.58 10.40 20.14
C ARG A 119 -4.04 9.95 20.09
N LYS A 120 -4.29 8.66 20.27
CA LYS A 120 -5.62 8.04 20.08
C LYS A 120 -6.09 7.30 21.35
N PRO A 121 -6.26 7.99 22.49
CA PRO A 121 -6.61 7.35 23.75
C PRO A 121 -7.99 6.65 23.70
N ILE A 122 -8.92 7.17 22.91
CA ILE A 122 -10.27 6.58 22.72
C ILE A 122 -10.18 5.21 22.06
N GLN A 123 -9.22 5.00 21.16
CA GLN A 123 -9.04 3.76 20.40
C GLN A 123 -7.98 2.83 21.02
N ALA A 124 -7.47 3.16 22.22
CA ALA A 124 -6.42 2.39 22.89
C ALA A 124 -6.78 0.92 23.08
N ALA A 125 -8.04 0.61 23.43
CA ALA A 125 -8.49 -0.77 23.57
C ALA A 125 -8.42 -1.56 22.25
N LEU A 126 -8.72 -0.91 21.12
CA LEU A 126 -8.63 -1.52 19.78
C LEU A 126 -7.17 -1.75 19.38
N ILE A 127 -6.28 -0.79 19.68
CA ILE A 127 -4.85 -0.91 19.41
C ILE A 127 -4.24 -2.05 20.24
N GLN A 128 -4.58 -2.12 21.53
CA GLN A 128 -4.08 -3.19 22.42
C GLN A 128 -4.58 -4.58 21.98
N SER A 129 -5.85 -4.73 21.61
CA SER A 129 -6.36 -6.00 21.12
C SER A 129 -5.70 -6.43 19.81
N ALA A 130 -5.39 -5.49 18.92
CA ALA A 130 -4.65 -5.75 17.69
C ALA A 130 -3.21 -6.22 17.95
N ILE A 131 -2.51 -5.60 18.91
CA ILE A 131 -1.16 -6.02 19.32
C ILE A 131 -1.21 -7.45 19.87
N LEU A 132 -2.16 -7.74 20.76
CA LEU A 132 -2.32 -9.10 21.29
C LEU A 132 -2.63 -10.13 20.20
N SER A 133 -3.46 -9.76 19.23
CA SER A 133 -3.82 -10.62 18.09
C SER A 133 -2.65 -10.87 17.14
N SER A 134 -1.68 -9.95 17.10
CA SER A 134 -0.47 -10.10 16.28
C SER A 134 0.48 -11.19 16.79
N GLY A 135 0.36 -11.60 18.06
CA GLY A 135 1.25 -12.58 18.69
C GLY A 135 2.68 -12.06 18.95
N VAL A 136 2.95 -10.77 18.72
CA VAL A 136 4.25 -10.12 18.94
C VAL A 136 4.20 -9.27 20.21
N SER A 137 5.32 -9.20 20.93
CA SER A 137 5.43 -8.39 22.14
C SER A 137 5.19 -6.90 21.82
N PRO A 138 4.45 -6.13 22.65
CA PRO A 138 4.17 -4.71 22.38
C PRO A 138 5.42 -3.86 22.10
N ASN A 139 6.53 -4.17 22.76
CA ASN A 139 7.81 -3.46 22.58
C ASN A 139 8.46 -3.72 21.21
N GLU A 140 8.11 -4.82 20.55
CA GLU A 140 8.59 -5.20 19.22
C GLU A 140 7.64 -4.79 18.11
N VAL A 141 6.54 -4.10 18.43
CA VAL A 141 5.59 -3.57 17.46
C VAL A 141 5.86 -2.08 17.25
N ALA A 142 5.86 -1.66 16.00
CA ALA A 142 5.82 -0.28 15.57
C ALA A 142 4.62 -0.07 14.65
N TYR A 143 4.32 1.17 14.29
CA TYR A 143 3.23 1.46 13.36
C TYR A 143 3.68 2.36 12.22
N LEU A 144 3.01 2.20 11.08
CA LEU A 144 3.13 3.07 9.92
C LEU A 144 1.74 3.48 9.41
N PRO A 145 1.60 4.70 8.88
CA PRO A 145 0.41 5.08 8.14
C PRO A 145 0.21 4.25 6.87
N VAL A 146 -1.05 4.00 6.54
CA VAL A 146 -1.48 3.45 5.26
C VAL A 146 -2.40 4.46 4.60
N ALA A 147 -1.98 5.00 3.46
CA ALA A 147 -2.79 5.88 2.64
C ALA A 147 -3.69 5.05 1.72
N GLY A 148 -5.00 5.12 1.98
CA GLY A 148 -6.02 4.75 1.00
C GLY A 148 -6.33 5.89 0.03
N ARG A 149 -7.36 5.71 -0.80
CA ARG A 149 -7.83 6.77 -1.72
C ARG A 149 -8.45 7.96 -0.98
N GLU A 150 -9.25 7.69 0.06
CA GLU A 150 -9.99 8.73 0.80
C GLU A 150 -9.81 8.63 2.33
N VAL A 151 -9.17 7.56 2.81
CA VAL A 151 -9.05 7.27 4.24
C VAL A 151 -7.63 6.87 4.58
N PHE A 152 -7.18 7.28 5.76
CA PHE A 152 -5.94 6.79 6.35
C PHE A 152 -6.23 5.65 7.30
N TRP A 153 -5.40 4.62 7.19
CA TRP A 153 -5.38 3.46 8.07
C TRP A 153 -4.02 3.42 8.76
N THR A 154 -3.91 2.54 9.74
CA THR A 154 -2.65 2.29 10.45
C THR A 154 -2.30 0.83 10.28
N VAL A 155 -1.06 0.52 9.92
CA VAL A 155 -0.54 -0.85 9.92
C VAL A 155 0.43 -1.01 11.08
N LEU A 156 0.24 -2.07 11.86
CA LEU A 156 1.21 -2.53 12.84
C LEU A 156 2.26 -3.35 12.11
N ILE A 157 3.53 -3.05 12.35
CA ILE A 157 4.66 -3.76 11.78
C ILE A 157 5.55 -4.32 12.88
N GLN A 158 6.26 -5.41 12.60
CA GLN A 158 7.26 -5.94 13.50
C GLN A 158 8.58 -5.16 13.36
N LYS A 159 9.15 -4.69 14.48
CA LYS A 159 10.42 -3.92 14.50
C LYS A 159 11.64 -4.70 14.01
N THR A 160 11.61 -6.03 14.06
CA THR A 160 12.75 -6.87 13.67
C THR A 160 12.79 -7.16 12.17
N SER A 161 11.63 -7.43 11.57
CA SER A 161 11.51 -7.87 10.17
C SER A 161 10.89 -6.82 9.25
N GLY A 162 10.32 -5.75 9.82
CA GLY A 162 9.50 -4.79 9.08
C GLY A 162 8.18 -5.37 8.58
N LYS A 163 7.85 -6.63 8.86
CA LYS A 163 6.66 -7.26 8.26
C LYS A 163 5.37 -6.62 8.79
N PRO A 164 4.41 -6.33 7.91
CA PRO A 164 3.04 -6.00 8.31
C PRO A 164 2.42 -7.14 9.11
N LEU A 165 1.83 -6.80 10.26
CA LEU A 165 1.18 -7.72 11.18
C LEU A 165 -0.34 -7.58 11.11
N VAL A 166 -0.85 -6.37 11.37
CA VAL A 166 -2.29 -6.10 11.49
C VAL A 166 -2.62 -4.72 10.92
N TYR A 167 -3.71 -4.61 10.18
CA TYR A 167 -4.24 -3.34 9.67
C TYR A 167 -5.40 -2.87 10.54
N LEU A 168 -5.39 -1.58 10.87
CA LEU A 168 -6.35 -0.94 11.76
C LEU A 168 -7.04 0.23 11.04
N PRO A 169 -8.37 0.35 11.13
CA PRO A 169 -9.12 1.47 10.58
C PRO A 169 -8.99 2.69 11.52
N ILE A 170 -7.76 3.12 11.78
CA ILE A 170 -7.42 4.28 12.60
C ILE A 170 -6.59 5.24 11.75
N ASP A 171 -7.02 6.50 11.69
CA ASP A 171 -6.22 7.58 11.11
C ASP A 171 -5.04 7.91 12.06
N PRO A 172 -3.79 7.73 11.62
CA PRO A 172 -2.60 7.95 12.45
C PRO A 172 -2.24 9.43 12.65
N TYR A 173 -2.87 10.36 11.91
CA TYR A 173 -2.56 11.78 11.98
C TYR A 173 -3.36 12.49 13.09
#